data_AF-A0A8J3FR76-F1
#
_entry.id   AF-A0A8J3FR76-F1
#
_cell.length_a   1.000
_cell.length_b   1.000
_cell.length_c   1.000
_cell.angle_alpha   90.00
_cell.angle_beta   90.00
_cell.angle_gamma   90.00
#
_symmetry.space_group_name_H-M   'P 1'
#
loop_
_entity.id
_entity.type
_entity.pdbx_description
1 polymer ?
#
loop_
_entity_poly.entity_id
_entity_poly.type
_entity_poly.pdbx_seq_one_letter_code
_entity_poly.pdbx_strand_id
1 'polypeptide(L)' 'MTSNSVRALWLACALLMSSMVGVGGGVLSFVGGDNPAKAVIAGAAAFGGAMALLTAVLALLFPGRSR' A
#
# COMPACT_ATOMS: atom_id res chain seq x y z
N MET A 1 -21.17 -9.75 12.34
CA MET A 1 -19.72 -9.65 12.08
C MET A 1 -19.21 -8.41 12.80
N THR A 2 -18.31 -8.56 13.76
CA THR A 2 -17.80 -7.45 14.59
C THR A 2 -17.07 -6.40 13.74
N SER A 3 -17.25 -5.10 14.01
CA SER A 3 -16.61 -4.00 13.26
C SER A 3 -15.10 -4.15 13.09
N ASN A 4 -14.43 -4.80 14.03
CA ASN A 4 -12.99 -5.07 13.96
C ASN A 4 -12.63 -6.04 12.82
N SER A 5 -13.45 -7.06 12.58
CA SER A 5 -13.23 -8.04 11.50
C SER A 5 -13.36 -7.40 10.12
N VAL A 6 -14.31 -6.47 9.96
CA VAL A 6 -14.49 -5.72 8.71
C VAL A 6 -13.30 -4.78 8.46
N ARG A 7 -12.79 -4.10 9.50
CA ARG A 7 -11.59 -3.26 9.39
C ARG A 7 -10.35 -4.08 9.04
N ALA A 8 -10.18 -5.25 9.65
CA ALA A 8 -9.08 -6.17 9.34
C ALA A 8 -9.11 -6.65 7.89
N LEU A 9 -10.30 -6.97 7.36
CA LEU A 9 -10.47 -7.37 5.97
C LEU A 9 -10.09 -6.24 5.01
N TRP A 10 -10.49 -4.99 5.32
CA TRP A 10 -10.11 -3.82 4.52
C TRP A 10 -8.60 -3.56 4.53
N LEU A 11 -7.94 -3.73 5.67
CA LEU A 11 -6.47 -3.63 5.76
C LEU A 11 -5.77 -4.72 4.94
N ALA A 12 -6.29 -5.96 4.96
CA ALA A 12 -5.76 -7.04 4.14
C ALA A 12 -5.91 -6.77 2.64
N CYS A 13 -7.07 -6.26 2.21
CA CYS A 13 -7.30 -5.85 0.82
C CYS A 13 -6.37 -4.70 0.42
N ALA A 14 -6.19 -3.71 1.29
CA ALA A 14 -5.24 -2.63 1.05
C ALA A 14 -3.82 -3.18 0.86
N LEU A 15 -3.41 -4.12 1.72
CA LEU A 15 -2.07 -4.74 1.70
C LEU A 15 -1.81 -5.43 0.36
N LEU A 16 -2.77 -6.22 -0.10
CA LEU A 16 -2.72 -6.90 -1.39
C LEU A 16 -2.59 -5.90 -2.55
N MET A 17 -3.43 -4.86 -2.59
CA MET A 17 -3.36 -3.85 -3.66
C MET A 17 -2.02 -3.10 -3.65
N SER A 18 -1.54 -2.72 -2.48
CA SER A 18 -0.24 -2.07 -2.36
C SER A 18 0.90 -2.97 -2.82
N SER A 19 0.85 -4.27 -2.52
CA SER A 19 1.86 -5.23 -2.97
C SER A 19 1.97 -5.28 -4.49
N MET A 20 0.84 -5.20 -5.22
CA MET A 20 0.85 -5.13 -6.68
C MET A 20 1.49 -3.85 -7.19
N VAL A 21 1.22 -2.71 -6.55
CA VAL A 21 1.83 -1.41 -6.89
C VAL A 21 3.34 -1.42 -6.63
N GLY A 22 3.79 -1.99 -5.51
CA GLY A 22 5.20 -2.12 -5.18
C GLY A 22 5.97 -3.00 -6.15
N VAL A 23 5.43 -4.19 -6.44
CA VAL A 23 6.03 -5.12 -7.41
C VAL A 23 6.03 -4.48 -8.81
N GLY A 24 4.92 -3.88 -9.22
CA GLY A 24 4.82 -3.17 -10.50
C GLY A 24 5.86 -2.05 -10.62
N GLY A 25 5.95 -1.17 -9.62
CA GLY A 25 6.91 -0.07 -9.61
C GLY A 25 8.38 -0.53 -9.64
N GLY A 26 8.71 -1.59 -8.91
CA GLY A 26 10.05 -2.17 -8.90
C GLY A 26 10.43 -2.83 -10.23
N VAL A 27 9.51 -3.63 -10.81
CA VAL A 27 9.73 -4.25 -12.12
C VAL A 27 9.86 -3.19 -13.22
N LEU A 28 9.01 -2.16 -13.19
CA LEU A 28 9.06 -1.08 -14.18
C LEU A 28 10.37 -0.29 -14.10
N SER A 29 10.87 -0.03 -12.90
CA SER A 29 12.17 0.63 -12.70
C SER A 29 13.33 -0.25 -13.21
N PHE A 30 13.29 -1.56 -12.96
CA PHE A 30 14.30 -2.49 -13.49
C PHE A 30 14.30 -2.57 -15.02
N VAL A 31 13.11 -2.69 -15.62
CA VAL A 31 12.94 -2.69 -17.10
C VAL A 31 13.33 -1.35 -17.70
N GLY A 32 13.15 -0.25 -16.97
CA GLY A 32 13.60 1.09 -17.34
C GLY A 32 15.12 1.29 -17.36
N GLY A 33 15.90 0.28 -16.95
CA GLY A 33 17.36 0.31 -16.97
C GLY A 33 18.02 0.77 -15.68
N ASP A 34 17.27 0.88 -14.57
CA ASP A 34 17.87 1.14 -13.27
C ASP A 34 18.64 -0.07 -12.74
N ASN A 35 19.67 0.21 -11.94
CA ASN A 35 20.39 -0.82 -11.19
C ASN A 35 19.43 -1.55 -10.22
N PRO A 36 19.63 -2.85 -9.95
CA PRO A 36 18.72 -3.65 -9.14
C PRO A 36 18.48 -3.08 -7.73
N ALA A 37 19.51 -2.48 -7.13
CA ALA A 37 19.37 -1.80 -5.83
C ALA A 37 18.39 -0.61 -5.89
N LYS A 38 18.43 0.19 -6.96
CA LYS A 38 17.50 1.31 -7.17
C LYS A 38 16.08 0.84 -7.45
N ALA A 39 15.94 -0.21 -8.26
CA ALA A 39 14.64 -0.79 -8.58
C ALA A 39 13.91 -1.33 -7.34
N VAL A 40 14.64 -1.98 -6.43
CA VAL A 40 14.07 -2.42 -5.14
C VAL A 40 13.62 -1.24 -4.29
N ILE A 41 14.41 -0.17 -4.22
CA ILE A 41 14.04 1.05 -3.46
C ILE A 41 12.81 1.72 -4.08
N ALA A 42 12.73 1.81 -5.41
CA ALA A 42 11.58 2.37 -6.11
C ALA A 42 10.30 1.55 -5.84
N GLY A 43 10.39 0.22 -5.91
CA GLY A 43 9.28 -0.66 -5.56
C GLY A 43 8.86 -0.56 -4.09
N ALA A 44 9.81 -0.49 -3.16
CA ALA A 44 9.54 -0.31 -1.74
C ALA A 44 8.89 1.05 -1.43
N ALA A 45 9.34 2.12 -2.09
CA ALA A 45 8.74 3.45 -1.97
C ALA A 45 7.31 3.48 -2.53
N ALA A 46 7.08 2.84 -3.68
CA ALA A 46 5.74 2.73 -4.27
C ALA A 46 4.79 1.92 -3.37
N PHE A 47 5.25 0.81 -2.79
CA PHE A 47 4.51 0.02 -1.80
C PHE A 47 4.19 0.84 -0.54
N GLY A 48 5.19 1.49 0.04
CA GLY A 48 5.03 2.31 1.23
C GLY A 48 4.04 3.45 1.01
N GLY A 49 4.14 4.13 -0.13
CA GLY A 49 3.23 5.21 -0.53
C GLY A 49 1.79 4.74 -0.71
N ALA A 50 1.58 3.64 -1.44
CA ALA A 50 0.25 3.07 -1.62
C ALA A 50 -0.37 2.58 -0.30
N MET A 51 0.45 2.00 0.59
CA MET A 51 0.02 1.62 1.94
C MET A 51 -0.38 2.82 2.79
N ALA A 52 0.44 3.86 2.83
CA ALA A 52 0.15 5.09 3.57
C ALA A 52 -1.13 5.75 3.06
N LEU A 53 -1.33 5.78 1.73
CA LEU A 53 -2.49 6.41 1.13
C LEU A 53 -3.78 5.61 1.39
N LEU A 54 -3.74 4.28 1.24
CA LEU A 54 -4.91 3.43 1.51
C LEU A 54 -5.28 3.42 3.00
N THR A 55 -4.30 3.44 3.91
CA THR A 55 -4.57 3.53 5.35
C THR A 55 -5.08 4.91 5.75
N ALA A 56 -4.56 5.99 5.15
CA ALA A 56 -5.09 7.34 5.34
C ALA A 56 -6.54 7.46 4.84
N VAL A 57 -6.87 6.87 3.69
CA VAL A 57 -8.24 6.82 3.17
C VAL A 57 -9.15 6.03 4.13
N LEU A 58 -8.70 4.88 4.63
CA LEU A 58 -9.47 4.12 5.62
C LEU A 58 -9.67 4.90 6.93
N ALA A 59 -8.69 5.68 7.36
CA ALA A 59 -8.81 6.55 8.54
C ALA A 59 -9.78 7.72 8.31
N LEU A 60 -9.80 8.31 7.11
CA LEU A 60 -10.73 9.38 6.74
C LEU A 60 -12.16 8.88 6.48
N LEU A 61 -12.30 7.68 5.90
CA LEU A 61 -13.57 7.06 5.55
C LEU A 61 -14.26 6.44 6.76
N PHE A 62 -13.47 5.88 7.69
CA PHE A 62 -13.94 5.44 9.00
C PHE A 62 -13.36 6.35 10.07
N PRO A 63 -13.79 7.63 10.12
CA PRO A 63 -13.34 8.53 11.15
C PRO A 63 -13.80 7.96 12.49
N GLY A 64 -12.84 7.46 13.26
CA GLY A 64 -13.05 7.15 14.66
C GLY A 64 -13.54 8.43 15.31
N ARG A 65 -14.80 8.41 15.73
CA ARG A 65 -15.49 9.43 16.50
C ARG A 65 -14.69 9.78 17.77
N SER A 66 -13.85 10.81 17.72
CA SER A 66 -13.46 11.65 18.86
C SER A 66 -13.76 13.08 18.42
N ARG A 67 -14.87 13.71 18.86
CA ARG A 67 -14.97 14.39 20.16
C ARG A 67 -13.66 15.05 20.56
#